data_AF-A0A1G6CEZ8-F1
#
_entry.id   AF-A0A1G6CEZ8-F1
#
_cell.length_a   1.000
_cell.length_b   1.000
_cell.length_c   1.000
_cell.angle_alpha   90.00
_cell.angle_beta   90.00
_cell.angle_gamma   90.00
#
_symmetry.space_group_name_H-M   'P 1'
#
loop_
_entity.id
_entity.type
_entity.pdbx_description
1 polymer ?
#
loop_
_entity_poly.entity_id
_entity_poly.type
_entity_poly.pdbx_seq_one_letter_code
_entity_poly.pdbx_strand_id
1 'polypeptide(L)'
;MSYNVNKIFEDVAYLSKVHTKKEYEAHTINFKEDRYGEFEALVKASDVTAECKQFCEDVFAGFKKFGKVRGTDQMNLNYFMIYYVFPTILSEEEKGQEICDNLKDVWNERFKCNINYTDYNSLYDGFQTKIFGIPIRRN
;
A
#
# COMPACT_ATOMS: atom_id res chain seq x y z
N MET A 1 -3.80 12.94 14.86
CA MET A 1 -4.92 11.97 14.97
C MET A 1 -4.34 10.57 15.05
N SER A 2 -5.12 9.51 15.26
CA SER A 2 -4.62 8.13 15.15
C SER A 2 -5.37 7.37 14.07
N TYR A 3 -4.63 6.63 13.25
CA TYR A 3 -5.17 5.85 12.13
C TYR A 3 -5.74 4.52 12.61
N ASN A 4 -6.83 4.07 11.98
CA ASN A 4 -7.40 2.76 12.24
C ASN A 4 -6.60 1.65 11.55
N VAL A 5 -5.40 1.37 12.06
CA VAL A 5 -4.44 0.41 11.48
C VAL A 5 -5.06 -0.98 11.31
N ASN A 6 -5.90 -1.41 12.25
CA ASN A 6 -6.57 -2.70 12.18
C ASN A 6 -7.49 -2.81 10.96
N LYS A 7 -8.24 -1.76 10.65
CA LYS A 7 -9.13 -1.74 9.48
C LYS A 7 -8.36 -1.57 8.17
N ILE A 8 -7.37 -0.68 8.14
CA ILE A 8 -6.55 -0.44 6.94
C ILE A 8 -5.87 -1.74 6.49
N PHE A 9 -5.26 -2.45 7.44
CA PHE A 9 -4.47 -3.67 7.19
C PHE A 9 -5.21 -4.96 7.58
N GLU A 10 -6.53 -4.94 7.61
CA GLU A 10 -7.33 -6.16 7.79
C GLU A 10 -6.97 -7.17 6.69
N ASP A 11 -6.76 -8.43 7.05
CA ASP A 11 -6.35 -9.50 6.12
C ASP A 11 -5.06 -9.22 5.32
N VAL A 12 -4.15 -8.38 5.83
CA VAL A 12 -2.90 -8.01 5.12
C VAL A 12 -2.07 -9.23 4.67
N ALA A 13 -2.09 -10.33 5.42
CA ALA A 13 -1.36 -11.55 5.05
C ALA A 13 -1.95 -12.30 3.84
N TYR A 14 -3.25 -12.11 3.58
CA TYR A 14 -3.95 -12.65 2.41
C TYR A 14 -3.85 -11.67 1.24
N LEU A 15 -4.21 -10.40 1.46
CA LEU A 15 -4.25 -9.38 0.41
C LEU A 15 -2.86 -9.02 -0.14
N SER A 16 -1.79 -9.24 0.62
CA SER A 16 -0.41 -9.10 0.10
C SER A 16 -0.02 -10.16 -0.93
N LYS A 17 -0.86 -11.18 -1.18
CA LYS A 17 -0.60 -12.28 -2.09
C LYS A 17 -1.60 -12.28 -3.24
N VAL A 18 -1.37 -11.41 -4.22
CA VAL A 18 -2.19 -11.35 -5.43
C VAL A 18 -1.50 -12.10 -6.55
N HIS A 19 -2.24 -12.96 -7.27
CA HIS A 19 -1.66 -13.80 -8.31
C HIS A 19 -2.30 -13.58 -9.68
N THR A 20 -3.49 -13.01 -9.74
CA THR A 20 -4.23 -12.79 -10.98
C THR A 20 -4.75 -11.37 -11.12
N LYS A 21 -4.97 -10.93 -12.37
CA LYS A 21 -5.62 -9.64 -12.67
C LYS A 21 -6.99 -9.50 -12.02
N LYS A 22 -7.78 -10.59 -12.04
CA LYS A 22 -9.12 -10.64 -11.47
C LYS A 22 -9.11 -10.42 -9.94
N GLU A 23 -8.20 -11.10 -9.23
CA GLU A 23 -8.03 -10.89 -7.79
C GLU A 23 -7.57 -9.46 -7.50
N TYR A 24 -6.61 -8.95 -8.29
CA TYR A 24 -6.09 -7.60 -8.11
C TYR A 24 -7.18 -6.54 -8.25
N GLU A 25 -7.97 -6.62 -9.31
CA GLU A 25 -9.08 -5.71 -9.59
C GLU A 25 -10.13 -5.77 -8.48
N ALA A 26 -10.61 -6.97 -8.14
CA ALA A 26 -11.61 -7.15 -7.09
C ALA A 26 -11.13 -6.64 -5.72
N HIS A 27 -9.88 -6.92 -5.35
CA HIS A 27 -9.32 -6.46 -4.08
C HIS A 27 -9.06 -4.96 -4.07
N THR A 28 -8.71 -4.37 -5.21
CA THR A 28 -8.55 -2.90 -5.32
C THR A 28 -9.88 -2.19 -5.16
N ILE A 29 -10.96 -2.70 -5.78
CA ILE A 29 -12.31 -2.15 -5.63
C ILE A 29 -12.72 -2.20 -4.15
N ASN A 30 -12.60 -3.35 -3.50
CA ASN A 30 -12.93 -3.49 -2.08
C ASN A 30 -12.07 -2.57 -1.20
N PHE A 31 -10.78 -2.41 -1.50
CA PHE A 31 -9.91 -1.48 -0.77
C PHE A 31 -10.43 -0.04 -0.88
N LYS A 32 -10.79 0.40 -2.10
CA LYS A 32 -11.32 1.74 -2.35
C LYS A 32 -12.61 1.99 -1.58
N GLU A 33 -13.54 1.04 -1.61
CA GLU A 33 -14.87 1.18 -0.99
C GLU A 33 -14.80 1.11 0.55
N ASP A 34 -14.04 0.16 1.11
CA ASP A 34 -14.11 -0.16 2.53
C ASP A 34 -13.03 0.51 3.38
N ARG A 35 -11.87 0.84 2.79
CA ARG A 35 -10.65 1.18 3.55
C ARG A 35 -10.03 2.51 3.17
N TYR A 36 -10.20 2.98 1.93
CA TYR A 36 -9.53 4.20 1.49
C TYR A 36 -9.98 5.45 2.27
N GLY A 37 -11.23 5.46 2.76
CA GLY A 37 -11.71 6.52 3.65
C GLY A 37 -10.89 6.72 4.92
N GLU A 38 -10.16 5.70 5.40
CA GLU A 38 -9.28 5.81 6.58
C GLU A 38 -8.02 6.67 6.31
N PHE A 39 -7.76 7.03 5.05
CA PHE A 39 -6.66 7.90 4.63
C PHE A 39 -7.07 9.37 4.49
N GLU A 40 -8.33 9.74 4.80
CA GLU A 40 -8.82 11.11 4.63
C GLU A 40 -7.94 12.16 5.31
N ALA A 41 -7.49 11.88 6.54
CA ALA A 41 -6.60 12.76 7.29
C ALA A 41 -5.24 12.96 6.60
N LEU A 42 -4.71 11.92 5.95
CA LEU A 42 -3.43 11.94 5.25
C LEU A 42 -3.53 12.71 3.93
N VAL A 43 -4.55 12.42 3.13
CA VAL A 43 -4.66 12.98 1.76
C VAL A 43 -5.18 14.42 1.75
N LYS A 44 -5.90 14.85 2.80
CA LYS A 44 -6.36 16.23 2.97
C LYS A 44 -5.44 17.06 3.88
N ALA A 45 -4.31 16.50 4.31
CA ALA A 45 -3.39 17.16 5.22
C ALA A 45 -2.82 18.45 4.60
N SER A 46 -2.78 19.53 5.39
CA SER A 46 -1.99 20.72 5.03
C SER A 46 -0.48 20.48 5.19
N ASP A 47 -0.10 19.64 6.14
CA ASP A 47 1.27 19.15 6.36
C ASP A 47 1.31 17.63 6.12
N VAL A 48 1.48 17.26 4.86
CA VAL A 48 1.52 15.86 4.41
C VAL A 48 2.63 15.08 5.10
N THR A 49 3.80 15.70 5.30
CA THR A 49 4.96 15.05 5.92
C THR A 49 4.67 14.66 7.37
N ALA A 50 4.03 15.56 8.14
CA ALA A 50 3.67 15.27 9.53
C ALA A 50 2.64 14.13 9.62
N GLU A 51 1.62 14.13 8.76
CA GLU A 51 0.61 13.06 8.74
C GLU A 51 1.15 11.73 8.24
N CYS A 52 2.03 11.72 7.24
CA CYS A 52 2.75 10.50 6.81
C CYS A 52 3.60 9.90 7.95
N LYS A 53 4.26 10.74 8.76
CA LYS A 53 5.00 10.28 9.95
C LYS A 53 4.07 9.68 10.98
N GLN A 54 2.95 10.34 11.28
CA GLN A 54 1.97 9.81 12.23
C GLN A 54 1.39 8.47 11.77
N PHE A 55 1.02 8.36 10.49
CA PHE A 55 0.56 7.11 9.90
C PHE A 55 1.60 5.99 10.05
N CYS A 56 2.86 6.25 9.66
CA CYS A 56 3.92 5.23 9.76
C CYS A 56 4.20 4.81 11.21
N GLU A 57 4.13 5.75 12.16
CA GLU A 57 4.26 5.43 13.59
C GLU A 57 3.13 4.56 14.11
N ASP A 58 1.88 4.88 13.74
CA ASP A 58 0.71 4.11 14.15
C ASP A 58 0.78 2.68 13.59
N VAL A 59 1.13 2.53 12.31
CA VAL A 59 1.30 1.22 11.68
C VAL A 59 2.43 0.45 12.36
N PHE A 60 3.58 1.08 12.61
CA PHE A 60 4.66 0.42 13.31
C PHE A 60 4.24 0.01 14.73
N ALA A 61 3.51 0.86 15.45
CA ALA A 61 3.01 0.56 16.78
C ALA A 61 2.01 -0.60 16.78
N GLY A 62 1.13 -0.69 15.76
CA GLY A 62 0.16 -1.77 15.62
C GLY A 62 0.79 -3.13 15.29
N PHE A 63 1.91 -3.14 14.55
CA PHE A 63 2.56 -4.38 14.11
C PHE A 63 3.80 -4.79 14.91
N LYS A 64 4.40 -3.88 15.70
CA LYS A 64 5.61 -4.22 16.47
C LYS A 64 5.31 -5.28 17.53
N LYS A 65 6.16 -6.28 17.62
CA LYS A 65 6.20 -7.27 18.72
C LYS A 65 7.62 -7.27 19.27
N PHE A 66 7.76 -7.04 20.58
CA PHE A 66 9.07 -6.92 21.24
C PHE A 66 9.98 -5.85 20.59
N GLY A 67 9.42 -4.68 20.29
CA GLY A 67 10.16 -3.52 19.80
C GLY A 67 10.45 -3.49 18.29
N LYS A 68 10.09 -4.54 17.53
CA LYS A 68 10.27 -4.59 16.07
C LYS A 68 9.10 -5.23 15.35
N VAL A 69 8.91 -4.88 14.08
CA VAL A 69 8.00 -5.59 13.18
C VAL A 69 8.72 -6.84 12.67
N ARG A 70 8.04 -7.99 12.62
CA ARG A 70 8.65 -9.23 12.12
C ARG A 70 8.81 -9.13 10.60
N GLY A 71 9.85 -9.77 10.06
CA GLY A 71 10.15 -9.68 8.62
C GLY A 71 8.99 -10.09 7.71
N THR A 72 8.26 -11.14 8.08
CA THR A 72 7.06 -11.58 7.32
C THR A 72 5.95 -10.54 7.36
N ASP A 73 5.67 -9.95 8.53
CA ASP A 73 4.64 -8.92 8.67
C ASP A 73 5.03 -7.67 7.89
N GLN A 74 6.30 -7.25 7.97
CA GLN A 74 6.83 -6.12 7.21
C GLN A 74 6.75 -6.35 5.70
N MET A 75 7.06 -7.57 5.23
CA MET A 75 6.94 -7.92 3.82
C MET A 75 5.48 -7.83 3.35
N ASN A 76 4.53 -8.34 4.14
CA ASN A 76 3.10 -8.25 3.83
C ASN A 76 2.64 -6.78 3.78
N LEU A 77 3.06 -5.96 4.75
CA LEU A 77 2.77 -4.52 4.76
C LEU A 77 3.31 -3.83 3.51
N ASN A 78 4.58 -4.09 3.16
CA ASN A 78 5.21 -3.52 1.98
C ASN A 78 4.44 -3.86 0.69
N TYR A 79 4.06 -5.13 0.50
CA TYR A 79 3.27 -5.53 -0.64
C TYR A 79 1.88 -4.87 -0.65
N PHE A 80 1.22 -4.78 0.51
CA PHE A 80 -0.07 -4.12 0.61
C PHE A 80 0.01 -2.63 0.24
N MET A 81 1.06 -1.94 0.68
CA MET A 81 1.32 -0.54 0.31
C MET A 81 1.49 -0.39 -1.21
N ILE A 82 2.32 -1.26 -1.81
CA ILE A 82 2.61 -1.24 -3.25
C ILE A 82 1.37 -1.59 -4.09
N TYR A 83 0.57 -2.57 -3.66
CA TYR A 83 -0.57 -3.05 -4.44
C TYR A 83 -1.81 -2.17 -4.29
N TYR A 84 -2.05 -1.55 -3.14
CA TYR A 84 -3.34 -0.91 -2.89
C TYR A 84 -3.22 0.55 -2.48
N VAL A 85 -2.36 0.86 -1.52
CA VAL A 85 -2.32 2.22 -0.95
C VAL A 85 -1.78 3.22 -1.96
N PHE A 86 -0.55 3.02 -2.46
CA PHE A 86 0.03 3.97 -3.42
C PHE A 86 -0.74 4.07 -4.73
N PRO A 87 -1.15 2.95 -5.39
CA PRO A 87 -1.90 3.03 -6.63
C PRO A 87 -3.24 3.76 -6.47
N THR A 88 -3.90 3.61 -5.33
CA THR A 88 -5.16 4.31 -5.05
C THR A 88 -4.92 5.80 -4.83
N ILE A 89 -3.94 6.19 -4.01
CA ILE A 89 -3.61 7.62 -3.80
C ILE A 89 -3.24 8.30 -5.12
N LEU A 90 -2.43 7.64 -5.97
CA LEU A 90 -2.08 8.16 -7.29
C LEU A 90 -3.29 8.35 -8.22
N SER A 91 -4.34 7.54 -8.04
CA SER A 91 -5.54 7.55 -8.87
C SER A 91 -6.58 8.56 -8.39
N GLU A 92 -6.75 8.71 -7.08
CA GLU A 92 -7.85 9.46 -6.48
C GLU A 92 -7.47 10.93 -6.17
N GLU A 93 -6.19 11.21 -5.92
CA GLU A 93 -5.76 12.52 -5.43
C GLU A 93 -5.01 13.31 -6.50
N GLU A 94 -5.39 14.58 -6.70
CA GLU A 94 -4.70 15.50 -7.61
C GLU A 94 -3.22 15.69 -7.22
N LYS A 95 -2.94 15.69 -5.92
CA LYS A 95 -1.57 15.75 -5.36
C LYS A 95 -1.00 14.37 -5.03
N GLY A 96 -1.54 13.31 -5.65
CA GLY A 96 -1.19 11.93 -5.31
C GLY A 96 0.30 11.63 -5.39
N GLN A 97 1.02 12.21 -6.35
CA GLN A 97 2.48 12.01 -6.47
C GLN A 97 3.26 12.58 -5.28
N GLU A 98 2.95 13.81 -4.84
CA GLU A 98 3.58 14.45 -3.67
C GLU A 98 3.33 13.64 -2.39
N ILE A 99 2.09 13.15 -2.23
CA ILE A 99 1.71 12.31 -1.09
C ILE A 99 2.47 10.99 -1.12
N CYS A 100 2.50 10.30 -2.26
CA CYS A 100 3.18 9.03 -2.41
C CYS A 100 4.70 9.15 -2.20
N ASP A 101 5.33 10.23 -2.67
CA ASP A 101 6.76 10.47 -2.42
C ASP A 101 7.07 10.64 -0.94
N ASN A 102 6.35 11.51 -0.24
CA ASN A 102 6.51 11.69 1.20
C ASN A 102 6.24 10.40 1.98
N LEU A 103 5.14 9.71 1.66
CA LEU A 103 4.76 8.49 2.34
C LEU A 103 5.79 7.37 2.13
N LYS A 104 6.29 7.20 0.90
CA LYS A 104 7.36 6.25 0.57
C LYS A 104 8.63 6.53 1.36
N ASP A 105 9.07 7.78 1.40
CA ASP A 105 10.32 8.17 2.08
C ASP A 105 10.22 7.94 3.59
N VAL A 106 9.13 8.39 4.21
CA VAL A 106 8.87 8.19 5.63
C VAL A 106 8.73 6.70 5.96
N TRP A 107 8.04 5.93 5.12
CA TRP A 107 7.89 4.48 5.30
C TRP A 107 9.23 3.76 5.24
N ASN A 108 10.05 4.05 4.23
CA ASN A 108 11.39 3.49 4.06
C ASN A 108 12.29 3.81 5.25
N GLU A 109 12.26 5.07 5.71
CA GLU A 109 12.99 5.49 6.91
C GLU A 109 12.52 4.74 8.16
N ARG A 110 11.20 4.61 8.34
CA ARG A 110 10.62 4.08 9.57
C ARG A 110 10.77 2.56 9.71
N PHE A 111 10.54 1.84 8.62
CA PHE A 111 10.60 0.39 8.57
C PHE A 111 11.99 -0.13 8.14
N LYS A 112 12.94 0.76 7.83
CA LYS A 112 14.29 0.41 7.36
C LYS A 112 14.23 -0.52 6.14
N CYS A 113 13.45 -0.11 5.14
CA CYS A 113 13.29 -0.82 3.88
C CYS A 113 13.49 0.12 2.68
N ASN A 114 13.34 -0.42 1.46
CA ASN A 114 13.52 0.32 0.22
C ASN A 114 12.45 -0.08 -0.79
N ILE A 115 11.21 0.28 -0.50
CA ILE A 115 10.10 0.13 -1.44
C ILE A 115 10.02 1.34 -2.37
N ASN A 116 9.49 1.10 -3.56
CA ASN A 116 9.05 2.14 -4.48
C ASN A 116 7.60 1.86 -4.88
N TYR A 117 6.94 2.82 -5.52
CA TYR A 117 5.54 2.70 -5.91
C TYR A 117 5.35 2.85 -7.42
N THR A 118 4.17 2.46 -7.88
CA THR A 118 3.74 2.58 -9.28
C THR A 118 2.22 2.70 -9.31
N ASP A 119 1.65 3.04 -10.46
CA ASP A 119 0.21 3.20 -10.63
C ASP A 119 -0.52 1.86 -10.82
N TYR A 120 -1.86 1.92 -10.74
CA TYR A 120 -2.72 0.75 -10.88
C TYR A 120 -2.56 0.03 -12.21
N ASN A 121 -2.48 0.77 -13.33
CA ASN A 121 -2.42 0.17 -14.66
C ASN A 121 -1.10 -0.57 -14.87
N SER A 122 0.02 0.01 -14.41
CA SER A 122 1.33 -0.62 -14.43
C SER A 122 1.34 -1.95 -13.66
N LEU A 123 0.70 -2.00 -12.48
CA LEU A 123 0.56 -3.26 -11.72
C LEU A 123 -0.37 -4.24 -12.42
N TYR A 124 -1.53 -3.77 -12.89
CA TYR A 124 -2.53 -4.58 -13.58
C TYR A 124 -1.94 -5.25 -14.83
N ASP A 125 -1.12 -4.53 -15.59
CA ASP A 125 -0.41 -5.09 -16.75
C ASP A 125 0.76 -5.99 -16.38
N GLY A 126 1.40 -5.75 -15.23
CA GLY A 126 2.48 -6.60 -14.70
C GLY A 126 2.03 -7.99 -14.26
N PHE A 127 0.75 -8.18 -13.89
CA PHE A 127 0.21 -9.51 -13.63
C PHE A 127 0.18 -10.32 -14.93
N GLN A 128 1.00 -11.38 -15.01
CA GLN A 128 1.08 -12.20 -16.20
C GLN A 128 -0.27 -12.78 -16.60
N THR A 129 -0.67 -12.56 -17.85
CA THR A 129 -1.62 -13.44 -18.53
C THR A 129 -0.92 -14.77 -18.78
N LYS A 130 -0.95 -15.66 -17.79
CA LYS A 130 -0.47 -17.03 -17.99
C LYS A 130 -1.48 -17.77 -18.86
N ILE A 131 -1.08 -18.12 -20.08
CA ILE A 131 -1.70 -19.20 -20.84
C ILE A 131 -0.68 -20.35 -20.81
N PHE A 132 -1.03 -21.47 -20.14
CA PHE A 132 -0.17 -22.65 -19.94
C PHE A 132 1.20 -22.39 -19.28
N GLY A 133 1.28 -21.51 -18.28
CA GLY A 133 2.49 -21.35 -17.47
C GLY A 133 3.65 -20.59 -18.13
N ILE A 134 3.47 -20.08 -19.35
CA ILE A 134 4.47 -19.26 -20.06
C ILE A 134 4.12 -17.77 -19.90
N PRO A 135 5.05 -16.92 -19.45
CA PRO A 135 4.92 -15.47 -19.51
C PRO A 135 4.73 -14.98 -20.95
N ILE A 136 3.63 -14.31 -21.25
CA ILE A 136 3.51 -13.56 -22.51
C ILE A 136 4.27 -12.24 -22.29
N ARG A 137 5.51 -12.15 -22.81
CA ARG A 137 6.15 -10.83 -22.99
C ARG A 137 5.39 -10.10 -24.09
N ARG A 138 4.82 -8.93 -23.79
CA ARG A 138 4.41 -7.98 -24.83
C ARG A 138 5.69 -7.32 -25.36
N ASN A 139 5.98 -7.55 -26.65
CA ASN A 139 6.99 -6.80 -27.41
C ASN A 139 6.51 -5.38 -27.66
#